data_AF-D9VXR5-F1
#
_entry.id   AF-D9VXR5-F1
#
_cell.length_a   1.000
_cell.length_b   1.000
_cell.length_c   1.000
_cell.angle_alpha   90.00
_cell.angle_beta   90.00
_cell.angle_gamma   90.00
#
_symmetry.space_group_name_H-M   'P 1'
#
loop_
_entity.id
_entity.type
_entity.pdbx_description
1 polymer ?
#
loop_
_entity_poly.entity_id
_entity_poly.type
_entity_poly.pdbx_seq_one_letter_code
_entity_poly.pdbx_strand_id
1 'polypeptide(L)'
;MTTPPPQHPPAGPGHSWPPPSPPPAWGPPPSAYGHPPALNGFALASLLVGLLCFPPLGIAFAVVALVQIARKGERGRALAVAGLVVSLLTTAVLVTGVTRYAEHFTGALGGARYAEQVEGQLTGMDELRVGDCFNVPGGDLLDETRFTYRIGCDRVHDAEVTAATLIGQSSYPSKGWLKENATDTCWKAQDAYAMDSWALPEYAEMFYFTPSPDSWQNGDRRLLCLIGTSTEEHKGSLRKDAGMLTADQVTLLSALNTVDQALGRVPDQELDEALPEHQKWARSVDEALASEERTLQGVTSRQGTGPAAGARLREVAAARKEWQRAARAARPGDFQRAWDAALAALSVDTEKALRGSYGLSTRVPEWLRPGPDGSGTGSGRGPSSESV
;
A
#
# COMPACT_ATOMS: atom_id res chain seq x y z
N MET A 1 -85.79 43.82 86.60
CA MET A 1 -86.67 44.94 86.97
C MET A 1 -86.02 46.21 86.44
N THR A 2 -86.58 46.79 85.36
CA THR A 2 -87.32 48.09 85.36
C THR A 2 -86.36 49.30 85.28
N THR A 3 -86.18 49.92 84.09
CA THR A 3 -86.83 51.18 83.58
C THR A 3 -86.03 52.46 83.94
N PRO A 4 -86.18 53.62 83.25
CA PRO A 4 -85.20 54.15 82.30
C PRO A 4 -84.79 55.62 82.66
N PRO A 5 -84.75 56.58 81.71
CA PRO A 5 -83.61 57.18 81.00
C PRO A 5 -83.23 58.58 81.56
N PRO A 6 -82.29 59.35 80.97
CA PRO A 6 -82.74 60.50 80.15
C PRO A 6 -81.75 60.95 79.03
N GLN A 7 -82.27 61.32 77.85
CA GLN A 7 -82.46 62.69 77.29
C GLN A 7 -81.22 63.41 76.73
N HIS A 8 -81.35 63.85 75.47
CA HIS A 8 -80.36 64.53 74.61
C HIS A 8 -80.33 66.06 74.79
N PRO A 9 -79.21 66.73 74.44
CA PRO A 9 -79.17 68.13 74.02
C PRO A 9 -78.95 68.33 72.49
N PRO A 10 -79.14 69.56 71.96
CA PRO A 10 -79.70 69.82 70.64
C PRO A 10 -78.69 70.03 69.49
N ALA A 11 -79.21 69.90 68.26
CA ALA A 11 -78.52 70.12 67.00
C ALA A 11 -78.47 71.62 66.59
N GLY A 12 -77.33 72.07 66.09
CA GLY A 12 -77.15 73.37 65.45
C GLY A 12 -77.38 73.35 63.92
N PRO A 13 -77.57 74.52 63.27
CA PRO A 13 -77.89 74.67 61.84
C PRO A 13 -76.58 74.67 61.00
N GLY A 14 -76.49 74.36 59.71
CA GLY A 14 -77.44 74.06 58.65
C GLY A 14 -76.84 74.51 57.29
N HIS A 15 -76.43 73.56 56.44
CA HIS A 15 -76.29 73.56 54.96
C HIS A 15 -75.19 74.45 54.29
N SER A 16 -74.39 73.97 53.32
CA SER A 16 -74.82 73.56 51.95
C SER A 16 -73.81 72.64 51.21
N TRP A 17 -74.36 71.75 50.36
CA TRP A 17 -73.72 70.88 49.34
C TRP A 17 -74.41 71.17 47.99
N PRO A 18 -73.78 71.06 46.79
CA PRO A 18 -73.62 69.76 46.05
C PRO A 18 -72.43 69.76 45.01
N PRO A 19 -72.27 68.83 44.01
CA PRO A 19 -72.79 67.47 43.76
C PRO A 19 -71.65 66.38 43.57
N PRO A 20 -71.98 65.09 43.30
CA PRO A 20 -71.08 63.93 43.53
C PRO A 20 -70.55 63.16 42.27
N SER A 21 -69.71 62.13 42.58
CA SER A 21 -69.39 60.84 41.87
C SER A 21 -68.10 60.77 41.02
N PRO A 22 -67.43 59.58 40.82
CA PRO A 22 -67.82 58.17 41.08
C PRO A 22 -66.75 57.27 41.82
N PRO A 23 -67.09 56.00 42.21
CA PRO A 23 -66.18 55.01 42.87
C PRO A 23 -65.60 54.01 41.82
N PRO A 24 -64.92 52.88 42.14
CA PRO A 24 -64.15 52.37 43.30
C PRO A 24 -62.72 51.87 42.91
N ALA A 25 -61.89 51.37 43.86
CA ALA A 25 -61.07 50.15 43.65
C ALA A 25 -60.37 49.69 44.93
N TRP A 26 -60.56 48.41 45.29
CA TRP A 26 -59.85 47.70 46.35
C TRP A 26 -58.35 47.55 46.02
N GLY A 27 -57.49 48.01 46.92
CA GLY A 27 -56.05 47.73 46.88
C GLY A 27 -55.72 46.42 47.63
N PRO A 28 -55.01 45.46 47.01
CA PRO A 28 -54.64 44.19 47.64
C PRO A 28 -53.53 44.36 48.71
N PRO A 29 -53.41 43.39 49.66
CA PRO A 29 -52.48 43.46 50.79
C PRO A 29 -51.01 43.40 50.36
N PRO A 30 -50.08 44.06 51.08
CA PRO A 30 -48.65 43.92 50.82
C PRO A 30 -48.18 42.49 51.11
N SER A 31 -47.82 41.81 50.02
CA SER A 31 -47.31 40.45 49.98
C SER A 31 -45.94 40.34 50.65
N ALA A 32 -45.86 39.52 51.71
CA ALA A 32 -44.64 38.82 52.09
C ALA A 32 -44.32 37.78 51.02
N TYR A 33 -43.17 37.85 50.36
CA TYR A 33 -42.38 36.72 49.86
C TYR A 33 -41.11 37.28 49.20
N GLY A 34 -39.96 37.07 49.86
CA GLY A 34 -38.67 37.28 49.23
C GLY A 34 -38.57 36.39 47.99
N HIS A 35 -38.35 37.00 46.83
CA HIS A 35 -38.07 36.27 45.59
C HIS A 35 -36.74 35.50 45.76
N PRO A 36 -36.68 34.20 45.41
CA PRO A 36 -35.40 33.56 45.18
C PRO A 36 -34.66 34.31 44.05
N PRO A 37 -33.32 34.43 44.13
CA PRO A 37 -32.55 35.14 43.11
C PRO A 37 -32.78 34.52 41.73
N ALA A 38 -32.96 35.38 40.73
CA ALA A 38 -33.28 34.99 39.36
C ALA A 38 -32.17 34.11 38.74
N LEU A 39 -32.58 33.09 37.98
CA LEU A 39 -31.69 32.33 37.13
C LEU A 39 -31.05 33.25 36.09
N ASN A 40 -29.72 33.21 35.99
CA ASN A 40 -28.96 34.09 35.13
C ASN A 40 -29.22 33.72 33.66
N GLY A 41 -29.97 34.57 32.94
CA GLY A 41 -30.41 34.32 31.56
C GLY A 41 -29.27 34.03 30.57
N PHE A 42 -28.05 34.46 30.90
CA PHE A 42 -26.84 34.13 30.14
C PHE A 42 -26.44 32.66 30.21
N ALA A 43 -26.75 31.96 31.31
CA ALA A 43 -26.50 30.52 31.44
C ALA A 43 -27.48 29.68 30.58
N LEU A 44 -28.71 30.18 30.40
CA LEU A 44 -29.68 29.57 29.48
C LEU A 44 -29.32 29.87 28.02
N ALA A 45 -28.85 31.10 27.76
CA ALA A 45 -28.39 31.50 26.43
C ALA A 45 -27.13 30.74 25.98
N SER A 46 -26.15 30.47 26.86
CA SER A 46 -24.96 29.69 26.50
C SER A 46 -25.28 28.24 26.15
N LEU A 47 -26.25 27.63 26.84
CA LEU A 47 -26.72 26.27 26.56
C LEU A 47 -27.41 26.19 25.18
N LEU A 48 -28.25 27.17 24.85
CA LEU A 48 -29.01 27.18 23.60
C LEU A 48 -28.15 27.59 22.40
N VAL A 49 -27.21 28.52 22.58
CA VAL A 49 -26.32 28.98 21.50
C VAL A 49 -25.21 27.95 21.21
N GLY A 50 -24.65 27.31 22.25
CA GLY A 50 -23.67 26.23 22.09
C GLY A 50 -24.23 24.99 21.39
N LEU A 51 -25.54 24.80 21.39
CA LEU A 51 -26.21 23.66 20.76
C LEU A 51 -26.47 23.85 19.26
N LEU A 52 -26.54 25.09 18.72
CA LEU A 52 -27.14 25.30 17.41
C LEU A 52 -26.37 26.13 16.37
N CYS A 53 -25.36 26.96 16.70
CA CYS A 53 -24.70 27.73 15.62
C CYS A 53 -23.32 28.33 15.96
N PHE A 54 -22.23 27.61 15.68
CA PHE A 54 -20.79 27.98 15.80
C PHE A 54 -20.11 27.70 17.16
N PRO A 55 -19.32 26.60 17.25
CA PRO A 55 -18.49 26.25 18.44
C PRO A 55 -17.58 27.37 19.00
N PRO A 56 -16.93 28.24 18.20
CA PRO A 56 -16.03 29.25 18.78
C PRO A 56 -16.74 30.32 19.63
N LEU A 57 -18.01 30.61 19.37
CA LEU A 57 -18.79 31.58 20.16
C LEU A 57 -19.20 31.03 21.53
N GLY A 58 -19.46 29.73 21.65
CA GLY A 58 -19.80 29.08 22.92
C GLY A 58 -18.69 29.17 23.96
N ILE A 59 -17.43 29.10 23.52
CA ILE A 59 -16.24 29.23 24.38
C ILE A 59 -16.13 30.68 24.91
N ALA A 60 -16.35 31.68 24.06
CA ALA A 60 -16.30 33.09 24.46
C ALA A 60 -17.37 33.42 25.52
N PHE A 61 -18.60 32.97 25.33
CA PHE A 61 -19.68 33.18 26.30
C PHE A 61 -19.47 32.41 27.62
N ALA A 62 -18.92 31.19 27.57
CA ALA A 62 -18.58 30.42 28.77
C ALA A 62 -17.49 31.11 29.61
N VAL A 63 -16.47 31.67 28.98
CA VAL A 63 -15.40 32.44 29.64
C VAL A 63 -15.94 33.71 30.28
N VAL A 64 -16.79 34.48 29.59
CA VAL A 64 -17.40 35.70 30.14
C VAL A 64 -18.33 35.39 31.33
N ALA A 65 -19.12 34.32 31.25
CA ALA A 65 -19.99 33.89 32.34
C ALA A 65 -19.20 33.44 33.59
N LEU A 66 -18.09 32.71 33.41
CA LEU A 66 -17.22 32.31 34.52
C LEU A 66 -16.57 33.52 35.21
N VAL A 67 -16.17 34.55 34.46
CA VAL A 67 -15.58 35.78 34.99
C VAL A 67 -16.61 36.63 35.75
N GLN A 68 -17.87 36.68 35.31
CA GLN A 68 -18.93 37.40 36.03
C GLN A 68 -19.35 36.69 37.32
N ILE A 69 -19.45 35.35 37.30
CA ILE A 69 -19.77 34.53 38.48
C ILE A 69 -18.65 34.64 39.54
N ALA A 70 -17.39 34.66 39.10
CA ALA A 70 -16.24 34.82 40.01
C ALA A 70 -16.19 36.19 40.70
N ARG A 71 -16.66 37.26 40.05
CA ARG A 71 -16.64 38.63 40.62
C ARG A 71 -17.85 38.95 41.50
N LYS A 72 -19.03 38.35 41.24
CA LYS A 72 -20.28 38.67 41.94
C LYS A 72 -20.74 37.65 42.99
N GLY A 73 -20.11 36.47 43.05
CA GLY A 73 -20.40 35.47 44.10
C GLY A 73 -21.73 34.72 43.93
N GLU A 74 -22.27 34.63 42.71
CA GLU A 74 -23.55 33.98 42.42
C GLU A 74 -23.45 32.44 42.35
N ARG A 75 -24.52 31.72 42.74
CA ARG A 75 -24.59 30.24 42.63
C ARG A 75 -24.83 29.84 41.16
N GLY A 76 -24.07 28.87 40.66
CA GLY A 76 -24.19 28.39 39.26
C GLY A 76 -22.92 27.81 38.63
N ARG A 77 -21.79 27.82 39.35
CA ARG A 77 -20.50 27.28 38.86
C ARG A 77 -20.60 25.85 38.31
N ALA A 78 -21.35 24.96 38.98
CA ALA A 78 -21.49 23.57 38.54
C ALA A 78 -22.17 23.44 37.16
N LEU A 79 -23.19 24.27 36.89
CA LEU A 79 -23.88 24.32 35.60
C LEU A 79 -23.00 24.91 34.50
N ALA A 80 -22.21 25.94 34.81
CA ALA A 80 -21.27 26.52 33.86
C ALA A 80 -20.13 25.55 33.46
N VAL A 81 -19.61 24.78 34.43
CA VAL A 81 -18.61 23.73 34.16
C VAL A 81 -19.22 22.60 33.34
N ALA A 82 -20.44 22.16 33.65
CA ALA A 82 -21.14 21.15 32.87
C ALA A 82 -21.37 21.60 31.41
N GLY A 83 -21.80 22.84 31.20
CA GLY A 83 -21.99 23.41 29.87
C GLY A 83 -20.70 23.51 29.05
N LEU A 84 -19.57 23.82 29.71
CA LEU A 84 -18.25 23.83 29.08
C LEU A 84 -17.81 22.41 28.68
N VAL A 85 -17.94 21.43 29.57
CA VAL A 85 -17.56 20.03 29.30
C VAL A 85 -18.40 19.46 28.16
N VAL A 86 -19.72 19.68 28.16
CA VAL A 86 -20.60 19.22 27.08
C VAL A 86 -20.22 19.88 25.76
N SER A 87 -19.97 21.20 25.75
CA SER A 87 -19.52 21.90 24.54
C SER A 87 -18.18 21.40 23.99
N LEU A 88 -17.24 21.05 24.88
CA LEU A 88 -15.94 20.49 24.48
C LEU A 88 -16.10 19.08 23.91
N LEU A 89 -16.93 18.23 24.52
CA LEU A 89 -17.18 16.87 24.05
C LEU A 89 -17.92 16.87 22.72
N THR A 90 -18.95 17.70 22.54
CA THR A 90 -19.66 17.81 21.27
C THR A 90 -18.77 18.38 20.17
N THR A 91 -17.93 19.36 20.49
CA THR A 91 -16.92 19.88 19.54
C THR A 91 -15.92 18.80 19.15
N ALA A 92 -15.42 18.01 20.11
CA ALA A 92 -14.49 16.92 19.82
C ALA A 92 -15.13 15.86 18.91
N VAL A 93 -16.36 15.43 19.21
CA VAL A 93 -17.09 14.47 18.38
C VAL A 93 -17.36 15.02 16.98
N LEU A 94 -17.76 16.29 16.87
CA LEU A 94 -18.01 16.93 15.58
C LEU A 94 -16.73 17.10 14.76
N VAL A 95 -15.64 17.54 15.38
CA VAL A 95 -14.31 17.63 14.73
C VAL A 95 -13.88 16.25 14.24
N THR A 96 -13.98 15.22 15.09
CA THR A 96 -13.61 13.85 14.71
C THR A 96 -14.51 13.31 13.60
N GLY A 97 -15.81 13.56 13.66
CA GLY A 97 -16.75 13.17 12.61
C GLY A 97 -16.47 13.88 11.29
N VAL A 98 -16.18 15.18 11.33
CA VAL A 98 -15.81 15.98 10.16
C VAL A 98 -14.46 15.57 9.61
N THR A 99 -13.45 15.27 10.44
CA THR A 99 -12.14 14.81 9.95
C THR A 99 -12.25 13.43 9.32
N ARG A 100 -12.99 12.49 9.93
CA ARG A 100 -13.23 11.16 9.35
C ARG A 100 -14.05 11.22 8.06
N TYR A 101 -15.09 12.06 8.04
CA TYR A 101 -15.89 12.28 6.84
C TYR A 101 -15.09 12.98 5.75
N ALA A 102 -14.27 13.98 6.10
CA ALA A 102 -13.37 14.65 5.18
C ALA A 102 -12.33 13.67 4.64
N GLU A 103 -11.67 12.86 5.47
CA GLU A 103 -10.75 11.78 5.03
C GLU A 103 -11.44 10.78 4.10
N HIS A 104 -12.68 10.37 4.41
CA HIS A 104 -13.44 9.46 3.56
C HIS A 104 -13.83 10.10 2.23
N PHE A 105 -14.26 11.36 2.26
CA PHE A 105 -14.72 12.11 1.09
C PHE A 105 -13.55 12.62 0.23
N THR A 106 -12.42 13.01 0.81
CA THR A 106 -11.17 13.32 0.10
C THR A 106 -10.50 12.04 -0.38
N GLY A 107 -10.66 10.90 0.30
CA GLY A 107 -10.28 9.60 -0.23
C GLY A 107 -11.15 9.19 -1.43
N ALA A 108 -12.46 9.45 -1.38
CA ALA A 108 -13.38 9.19 -2.49
C ALA A 108 -13.15 10.14 -3.68
N LEU A 109 -12.97 11.44 -3.42
CA LEU A 109 -12.64 12.44 -4.44
C LEU A 109 -11.19 12.33 -4.92
N GLY A 110 -10.29 11.87 -4.07
CA GLY A 110 -8.90 11.55 -4.39
C GLY A 110 -8.87 10.36 -5.33
N GLY A 111 -9.55 9.26 -5.00
CA GLY A 111 -9.76 8.14 -5.92
C GLY A 111 -10.40 8.55 -7.26
N ALA A 112 -11.28 9.55 -7.25
CA ALA A 112 -11.85 10.13 -8.47
C ALA A 112 -10.90 11.08 -9.23
N ARG A 113 -9.84 11.61 -8.61
CA ARG A 113 -8.82 12.47 -9.24
C ARG A 113 -7.55 11.72 -9.65
N TYR A 114 -7.27 10.57 -9.03
CA TYR A 114 -6.27 9.59 -9.48
C TYR A 114 -6.73 8.80 -10.71
N ALA A 115 -8.03 8.85 -11.02
CA ALA A 115 -8.54 8.52 -12.34
C ALA A 115 -8.22 9.66 -13.34
N GLU A 116 -6.92 9.88 -13.59
CA GLU A 116 -6.53 10.13 -14.98
C GLU A 116 -7.18 9.02 -15.82
N GLN A 117 -7.68 9.30 -17.03
CA GLN A 117 -8.38 8.28 -17.83
C GLN A 117 -7.39 7.16 -18.19
N VAL A 118 -7.22 6.19 -17.29
CA VAL A 118 -6.41 5.00 -17.51
C VAL A 118 -7.12 4.21 -18.60
N GLU A 119 -6.41 3.97 -19.70
CA GLU A 119 -6.98 3.27 -20.82
C GLU A 119 -7.20 1.80 -20.45
N GLY A 120 -8.41 1.29 -20.67
CA GLY A 120 -8.76 -0.11 -20.41
C GLY A 120 -10.07 -0.27 -19.67
N GLN A 121 -10.42 -1.52 -19.38
CA GLN A 121 -11.58 -1.89 -18.59
C GLN A 121 -11.17 -2.08 -17.12
N LEU A 122 -11.79 -1.33 -16.21
CA LEU A 122 -11.62 -1.54 -14.77
C LEU A 122 -11.85 -3.02 -14.42
N THR A 123 -10.80 -3.66 -13.92
CA THR A 123 -10.72 -5.10 -13.65
C THR A 123 -10.06 -5.31 -12.29
N GLY A 124 -10.64 -6.18 -11.47
CA GLY A 124 -10.05 -6.59 -10.19
C GLY A 124 -8.80 -7.45 -10.42
N MET A 125 -7.83 -7.39 -9.51
CA MET A 125 -6.63 -8.25 -9.57
C MET A 125 -7.00 -9.74 -9.57
N ASP A 126 -8.04 -10.12 -8.84
CA ASP A 126 -8.58 -11.49 -8.79
C ASP A 126 -9.23 -11.95 -10.11
N GLU A 127 -9.59 -11.00 -10.97
CA GLU A 127 -10.16 -11.25 -12.30
C GLU A 127 -9.10 -11.39 -13.39
N LEU A 128 -7.87 -10.89 -13.17
CA LEU A 128 -6.78 -11.04 -14.12
C LEU A 128 -6.40 -12.51 -14.32
N ARG A 129 -6.02 -12.83 -15.56
CA ARG A 129 -5.61 -14.17 -16.02
C ARG A 129 -4.27 -14.10 -16.72
N VAL A 130 -3.60 -15.24 -16.82
CA VAL A 130 -2.33 -15.36 -17.57
C VAL A 130 -2.54 -14.89 -19.01
N GLY A 131 -1.71 -13.95 -19.46
CA GLY A 131 -1.78 -13.29 -20.75
C GLY A 131 -2.69 -12.06 -20.82
N ASP A 132 -3.33 -11.66 -19.72
CA ASP A 132 -3.98 -10.35 -19.65
C ASP A 132 -2.92 -9.25 -19.60
N CYS A 133 -3.07 -8.25 -20.46
CA CYS A 133 -2.34 -7.00 -20.41
C CYS A 133 -3.18 -5.94 -19.70
N PHE A 134 -2.57 -5.06 -18.91
CA PHE A 134 -3.30 -4.05 -18.16
C PHE A 134 -2.48 -2.80 -17.88
N ASN A 135 -3.19 -1.73 -17.54
CA ASN A 135 -2.65 -0.48 -17.07
C ASN A 135 -2.97 -0.25 -15.58
N VAL A 136 -2.15 0.57 -14.94
CA VAL A 136 -2.37 1.04 -13.57
C VAL A 136 -2.47 2.57 -13.53
N PRO A 137 -3.20 3.15 -12.58
CA PRO A 137 -3.21 4.60 -12.37
C PRO A 137 -1.79 5.15 -12.22
N GLY A 138 -1.43 6.16 -13.01
CA GLY A 138 -0.11 6.79 -12.98
C GLY A 138 1.02 5.99 -13.64
N GLY A 139 0.74 4.77 -14.13
CA GLY A 139 1.76 3.89 -14.72
C GLY A 139 2.75 3.29 -13.72
N ASP A 140 2.67 3.65 -12.43
CA ASP A 140 3.57 3.10 -11.42
C ASP A 140 3.03 1.77 -10.89
N LEU A 141 3.71 0.69 -11.24
CA LEU A 141 3.37 -0.65 -10.76
C LEU A 141 3.71 -0.84 -9.29
N LEU A 142 4.60 -0.01 -8.71
CA LEU A 142 5.01 -0.06 -7.31
C LEU A 142 4.05 0.67 -6.37
N ASP A 143 3.24 1.58 -6.90
CA ASP A 143 2.21 2.23 -6.12
C ASP A 143 1.15 1.19 -5.67
N GLU A 144 0.64 1.32 -4.44
CA GLU A 144 -0.43 0.49 -3.88
C GLU A 144 -1.76 0.75 -4.62
N THR A 145 -1.83 0.38 -5.90
CA THR A 145 -3.01 0.54 -6.72
C THR A 145 -3.98 -0.60 -6.44
N ARG A 146 -5.22 -0.26 -6.06
CA ARG A 146 -6.29 -1.25 -5.84
C ARG A 146 -7.04 -1.61 -7.12
N PHE A 147 -6.68 -1.00 -8.24
CA PHE A 147 -7.45 -1.06 -9.46
C PHE A 147 -6.52 -1.24 -10.65
N THR A 148 -6.82 -2.25 -11.47
CA THR A 148 -6.14 -2.50 -12.74
C THR A 148 -7.10 -2.25 -13.89
N TYR A 149 -6.57 -1.92 -15.05
CA TYR A 149 -7.36 -1.61 -16.24
C TYR A 149 -6.94 -2.54 -17.37
N ARG A 150 -7.65 -3.67 -17.51
CA ARG A 150 -7.34 -4.66 -18.54
C ARG A 150 -7.51 -4.04 -19.93
N ILE A 151 -6.53 -4.24 -20.79
CA ILE A 151 -6.48 -3.71 -22.14
C ILE A 151 -5.96 -4.78 -23.11
N GLY A 152 -6.23 -4.63 -24.40
CA GLY A 152 -5.64 -5.51 -25.41
C GLY A 152 -4.12 -5.34 -25.46
N CYS A 153 -3.36 -6.44 -25.52
CA CYS A 153 -1.90 -6.39 -25.58
C CYS A 153 -1.36 -5.70 -26.84
N ASP A 154 -2.18 -5.52 -27.89
CA ASP A 154 -1.85 -4.73 -29.08
C ASP A 154 -1.86 -3.20 -28.83
N ARG A 155 -2.36 -2.79 -27.66
CA ARG A 155 -2.33 -1.41 -27.17
C ARG A 155 -1.13 -1.19 -26.25
N VAL A 156 -0.85 0.09 -25.96
CA VAL A 156 0.16 0.44 -24.95
C VAL A 156 -0.32 -0.08 -23.60
N HIS A 157 0.53 -0.84 -22.92
CA HIS A 157 0.21 -1.36 -21.59
C HIS A 157 1.39 -1.35 -20.64
N ASP A 158 1.08 -1.23 -19.35
CA ASP A 158 2.07 -1.17 -18.27
C ASP A 158 2.59 -2.55 -17.86
N ALA A 159 1.76 -3.60 -17.97
CA ALA A 159 2.11 -4.94 -17.52
C ALA A 159 1.36 -6.06 -18.25
N GLU A 160 1.98 -7.25 -18.30
CA GLU A 160 1.37 -8.49 -18.76
C GLU A 160 1.49 -9.60 -17.70
N VAL A 161 0.39 -10.29 -17.41
CA VAL A 161 0.33 -11.33 -16.38
C VAL A 161 0.97 -12.62 -16.87
N THR A 162 2.03 -13.07 -16.19
CA THR A 162 2.74 -14.33 -16.49
C THR A 162 2.22 -15.51 -15.67
N ALA A 163 1.70 -15.25 -14.46
CA ALA A 163 1.12 -16.28 -13.59
C ALA A 163 0.02 -15.70 -12.70
N ALA A 164 -0.95 -16.56 -12.37
CA ALA A 164 -1.95 -16.31 -11.34
C ALA A 164 -2.13 -17.60 -10.53
N THR A 165 -1.60 -17.63 -9.31
CA THR A 165 -1.59 -18.83 -8.46
C THR A 165 -2.14 -18.55 -7.06
N LEU A 166 -2.65 -19.58 -6.38
CA LEU A 166 -3.13 -19.45 -5.00
C LEU A 166 -2.04 -19.86 -4.03
N ILE A 167 -1.79 -19.02 -3.02
CA ILE A 167 -0.88 -19.36 -1.93
C ILE A 167 -1.57 -20.38 -1.02
N GLY A 168 -0.97 -21.57 -0.91
CA GLY A 168 -1.53 -22.72 -0.18
C GLY A 168 -1.49 -22.62 1.35
N GLN A 169 -1.04 -21.51 1.92
CA GLN A 169 -1.02 -21.32 3.36
C GLN A 169 -2.44 -21.12 3.89
N SER A 170 -2.72 -21.61 5.10
CA SER A 170 -4.03 -21.47 5.75
C SER A 170 -4.20 -20.12 6.43
N SER A 171 -3.16 -19.68 7.14
CA SER A 171 -3.04 -18.36 7.78
C SER A 171 -2.18 -17.42 6.95
N TYR A 172 -2.37 -16.10 7.14
CA TYR A 172 -1.54 -15.08 6.50
C TYR A 172 -0.05 -15.30 6.84
N PRO A 173 0.84 -15.49 5.85
CA PRO A 173 2.25 -15.78 6.12
C PRO A 173 3.03 -14.54 6.60
N SER A 174 4.27 -14.75 7.04
CA SER A 174 5.16 -13.62 7.32
C SER A 174 5.55 -12.89 6.03
N LYS A 175 5.84 -11.59 6.12
CA LYS A 175 6.27 -10.79 4.97
C LYS A 175 7.51 -11.36 4.28
N GLY A 176 8.50 -11.83 5.06
CA GLY A 176 9.71 -12.45 4.51
C GLY A 176 9.41 -13.72 3.71
N TRP A 177 8.52 -14.58 4.23
CA TRP A 177 8.09 -15.77 3.51
C TRP A 177 7.33 -15.43 2.23
N LEU A 178 6.43 -14.43 2.27
CA LEU A 178 5.69 -13.98 1.09
C LEU A 178 6.65 -13.47 0.01
N LYS A 179 7.60 -12.62 0.37
CA LYS A 179 8.62 -12.08 -0.55
C LYS A 179 9.42 -13.22 -1.19
N GLU A 180 10.03 -14.08 -0.39
CA GLU A 180 10.86 -15.19 -0.88
C GLU A 180 10.06 -16.14 -1.78
N ASN A 181 8.86 -16.54 -1.35
CA ASN A 181 8.02 -17.46 -2.13
C ASN A 181 7.48 -16.81 -3.41
N ALA A 182 7.11 -15.53 -3.37
CA ALA A 182 6.63 -14.78 -4.53
C ALA A 182 7.74 -14.61 -5.56
N THR A 183 8.91 -14.14 -5.15
CA THR A 183 10.09 -14.02 -6.01
C THR A 183 10.42 -15.34 -6.70
N ASP A 184 10.50 -16.42 -5.93
CA ASP A 184 10.83 -17.74 -6.48
C ASP A 184 9.80 -18.27 -7.46
N THR A 185 8.52 -18.05 -7.18
CA THR A 185 7.41 -18.52 -8.01
C THR A 185 7.30 -17.68 -9.28
N CYS A 186 7.40 -16.36 -9.16
CA CYS A 186 7.23 -15.44 -10.28
C CYS A 186 8.41 -15.42 -11.23
N TRP A 187 9.65 -15.61 -10.73
CA TRP A 187 10.79 -15.84 -11.61
C TRP A 187 10.58 -17.07 -12.50
N LYS A 188 10.18 -18.21 -11.91
CA LYS A 188 9.92 -19.45 -12.68
C LYS A 188 8.80 -19.25 -13.70
N ALA A 189 7.75 -18.52 -13.32
CA ALA A 189 6.64 -18.25 -14.22
C ALA A 189 7.08 -17.35 -15.40
N GLN A 190 7.87 -16.32 -15.14
CA GLN A 190 8.43 -15.46 -16.18
C GLN A 190 9.33 -16.24 -17.15
N ASP A 191 10.24 -17.06 -16.64
CA ASP A 191 11.13 -17.88 -17.48
C ASP A 191 10.37 -18.95 -18.28
N ALA A 192 9.18 -19.36 -17.85
CA ALA A 192 8.30 -20.24 -18.62
C ALA A 192 7.46 -19.46 -19.65
N TYR A 193 7.08 -18.22 -19.34
CA TYR A 193 6.23 -17.38 -20.16
C TYR A 193 6.97 -16.71 -21.31
N ALA A 194 8.18 -16.22 -21.04
CA ALA A 194 9.08 -15.57 -21.99
C ALA A 194 10.46 -16.24 -21.90
N MET A 195 10.57 -17.44 -22.50
CA MET A 195 11.73 -18.31 -22.29
C MET A 195 13.05 -17.72 -22.79
N ASP A 196 13.03 -16.96 -23.89
CA ASP A 196 14.22 -16.28 -24.39
C ASP A 196 14.41 -14.95 -23.66
N SER A 197 15.13 -15.02 -22.54
CA SER A 197 15.46 -13.90 -21.68
C SER A 197 16.06 -12.71 -22.46
N TRP A 198 16.90 -12.97 -23.45
CA TRP A 198 17.57 -11.95 -24.26
C TRP A 198 16.67 -11.32 -25.33
N ALA A 199 15.48 -11.87 -25.55
CA ALA A 199 14.49 -11.30 -26.48
C ALA A 199 13.60 -10.24 -25.83
N LEU A 200 13.53 -10.21 -24.49
CA LEU A 200 12.77 -9.20 -23.77
C LEU A 200 13.34 -7.79 -24.03
N PRO A 201 12.48 -6.75 -24.06
CA PRO A 201 12.93 -5.37 -24.02
C PRO A 201 13.80 -5.10 -22.79
N GLU A 202 14.74 -4.14 -22.89
CA GLU A 202 15.65 -3.82 -21.77
C GLU A 202 14.92 -3.24 -20.56
N TYR A 203 13.81 -2.54 -20.81
CA TYR A 203 12.93 -1.94 -19.81
C TYR A 203 11.89 -2.93 -19.22
N ALA A 204 11.93 -4.21 -19.60
CA ALA A 204 10.98 -5.20 -19.11
C ALA A 204 11.47 -5.80 -17.78
N GLU A 205 10.71 -5.60 -16.71
CA GLU A 205 11.07 -6.02 -15.35
C GLU A 205 10.05 -6.99 -14.75
N MET A 206 10.51 -7.87 -13.85
CA MET A 206 9.61 -8.75 -13.11
C MET A 206 8.94 -7.97 -11.98
N PHE A 207 7.61 -8.04 -11.90
CA PHE A 207 6.89 -7.65 -10.68
C PHE A 207 5.95 -8.76 -10.22
N TYR A 208 5.41 -8.59 -9.02
CA TYR A 208 4.39 -9.46 -8.49
C TYR A 208 3.48 -8.69 -7.53
N PHE A 209 2.21 -9.10 -7.46
CA PHE A 209 1.30 -8.67 -6.41
C PHE A 209 1.08 -9.83 -5.44
N THR A 210 1.34 -9.57 -4.15
CA THR A 210 1.05 -10.50 -3.08
C THR A 210 -0.30 -10.20 -2.43
N PRO A 211 -0.98 -11.19 -1.85
CA PRO A 211 -2.23 -10.92 -1.15
C PRO A 211 -1.97 -10.06 0.10
N SER A 212 -2.84 -9.09 0.34
CA SER A 212 -2.82 -8.26 1.55
C SER A 212 -3.51 -8.99 2.71
N PRO A 213 -3.30 -8.57 3.97
CA PRO A 213 -4.04 -9.13 5.11
C PRO A 213 -5.57 -9.03 4.93
N ASP A 214 -6.05 -7.98 4.28
CA ASP A 214 -7.47 -7.74 4.02
C ASP A 214 -8.00 -8.64 2.91
N SER A 215 -7.27 -8.79 1.79
CA SER A 215 -7.67 -9.71 0.71
C SER A 215 -7.70 -11.15 1.22
N TRP A 216 -6.70 -11.52 2.04
CA TRP A 216 -6.59 -12.84 2.64
C TRP A 216 -7.77 -13.20 3.54
N GLN A 217 -8.22 -12.25 4.38
CA GLN A 217 -9.39 -12.42 5.24
C GLN A 217 -10.68 -12.59 4.44
N ASN A 218 -10.76 -11.94 3.27
CA ASN A 218 -11.88 -12.07 2.34
C ASN A 218 -11.77 -13.29 1.42
N GLY A 219 -10.72 -14.10 1.57
CA GLY A 219 -10.52 -15.36 0.84
C GLY A 219 -9.67 -15.26 -0.43
N ASP A 220 -9.22 -14.05 -0.80
CA ASP A 220 -8.30 -13.87 -1.92
C ASP A 220 -6.84 -14.01 -1.47
N ARG A 221 -6.25 -15.14 -1.86
CA ARG A 221 -4.87 -15.56 -1.54
C ARG A 221 -4.01 -15.62 -2.79
N ARG A 222 -4.36 -14.86 -3.82
CA ARG A 222 -3.71 -14.94 -5.12
C ARG A 222 -2.35 -14.24 -5.10
N LEU A 223 -1.33 -14.94 -5.61
CA LEU A 223 -0.08 -14.36 -6.08
C LEU A 223 -0.23 -14.15 -7.59
N LEU A 224 -0.10 -12.89 -8.01
CA LEU A 224 0.00 -12.54 -9.42
C LEU A 224 1.46 -12.26 -9.76
N CYS A 225 1.93 -12.86 -10.84
CA CYS A 225 3.25 -12.60 -11.40
C CYS A 225 3.06 -11.89 -12.73
N LEU A 226 3.89 -10.88 -13.00
CA LEU A 226 3.76 -10.08 -14.21
C LEU A 226 5.14 -9.63 -14.70
N ILE A 227 5.20 -9.30 -15.99
CA ILE A 227 6.31 -8.52 -16.54
C ILE A 227 5.77 -7.10 -16.76
N GLY A 228 6.41 -6.14 -16.12
CA GLY A 228 6.10 -4.72 -16.24
C GLY A 228 6.97 -4.07 -17.31
N THR A 229 6.39 -3.09 -17.99
CA THR A 229 7.02 -2.29 -19.04
C THR A 229 6.77 -0.80 -18.86
N SER A 230 6.27 -0.38 -17.70
CA SER A 230 5.77 0.98 -17.44
C SER A 230 6.79 2.12 -17.61
N THR A 231 8.08 1.83 -17.67
CA THR A 231 9.10 2.86 -17.92
C THR A 231 9.15 3.33 -19.38
N GLU A 232 8.60 2.55 -20.32
CA GLU A 232 8.53 2.89 -21.76
C GLU A 232 7.20 2.44 -22.40
N GLU A 233 6.82 3.06 -23.52
CA GLU A 233 5.63 2.59 -24.25
C GLU A 233 5.87 1.20 -24.86
N HIS A 234 5.13 0.19 -24.38
CA HIS A 234 5.20 -1.18 -24.89
C HIS A 234 3.92 -1.60 -25.62
N LYS A 235 4.07 -2.24 -26.79
CA LYS A 235 2.96 -2.84 -27.55
C LYS A 235 3.32 -4.25 -27.99
N GLY A 236 2.31 -5.13 -27.97
CA GLY A 236 2.45 -6.55 -28.25
C GLY A 236 2.62 -7.36 -26.98
N SER A 237 2.31 -8.65 -27.04
CA SER A 237 2.56 -9.56 -25.92
C SER A 237 4.04 -9.92 -25.83
N LEU A 238 4.56 -10.00 -24.60
CA LEU A 238 5.88 -10.48 -24.22
C LEU A 238 5.97 -12.01 -24.24
N ARG A 239 4.85 -12.70 -24.45
CA ARG A 239 4.77 -14.17 -24.42
C ARG A 239 5.62 -14.80 -25.52
N LYS A 240 6.55 -15.63 -25.09
CA LYS A 240 7.32 -16.54 -25.96
C LYS A 240 7.61 -17.83 -25.20
N ASP A 241 6.54 -18.60 -24.97
CA ASP A 241 6.60 -19.85 -24.20
C ASP A 241 7.02 -21.06 -25.06
N ALA A 242 7.10 -22.22 -24.41
CA ALA A 242 7.51 -23.47 -25.05
C ALA A 242 6.63 -23.87 -26.27
N GLY A 243 5.35 -23.44 -26.30
CA GLY A 243 4.46 -23.72 -27.42
C GLY A 243 4.80 -22.93 -28.69
N MET A 244 5.64 -21.90 -28.56
CA MET A 244 6.07 -21.01 -29.66
C MET A 244 7.53 -21.23 -30.08
N LEU A 245 8.18 -22.26 -29.56
CA LEU A 245 9.61 -22.55 -29.72
C LEU A 245 9.81 -23.98 -30.21
N THR A 246 10.98 -24.27 -30.79
CA THR A 246 11.36 -25.64 -31.15
C THR A 246 11.78 -26.43 -29.90
N ALA A 247 11.68 -27.76 -29.95
CA ALA A 247 12.10 -28.61 -28.82
C ALA A 247 13.57 -28.40 -28.42
N ASP A 248 14.45 -28.17 -29.41
CA ASP A 248 15.86 -27.86 -29.18
C ASP A 248 16.04 -26.49 -28.50
N GLN A 249 15.27 -25.47 -28.91
CA GLN A 249 15.28 -24.15 -28.26
C GLN A 249 14.77 -24.23 -26.81
N VAL A 250 13.66 -24.94 -26.58
CA VAL A 250 13.10 -25.16 -25.23
C VAL A 250 14.12 -25.85 -24.34
N THR A 251 14.81 -26.87 -24.85
CA THR A 251 15.83 -27.62 -24.09
C THR A 251 17.00 -26.72 -23.70
N LEU A 252 17.53 -25.93 -24.65
CA LEU A 252 18.63 -25.00 -24.38
C LEU A 252 18.20 -23.91 -23.40
N LEU A 253 17.10 -23.21 -23.66
CA LEU A 253 16.63 -22.11 -22.82
C LEU A 253 16.27 -22.58 -21.41
N SER A 254 15.71 -23.78 -21.25
CA SER A 254 15.47 -24.34 -19.91
C SER A 254 16.76 -24.53 -19.12
N ALA A 255 17.83 -24.98 -19.77
CA ALA A 255 19.13 -25.13 -19.13
C ALA A 255 19.76 -23.79 -18.76
N LEU A 256 19.72 -22.80 -19.66
CA LEU A 256 20.24 -21.45 -19.41
C LEU A 256 19.45 -20.74 -18.29
N ASN A 257 18.12 -20.76 -18.34
CA ASN A 257 17.27 -20.14 -17.33
C ASN A 257 17.43 -20.80 -15.95
N THR A 258 17.73 -22.11 -15.89
CA THR A 258 18.07 -22.78 -14.62
C THR A 258 19.36 -22.22 -14.00
N VAL A 259 20.36 -21.91 -14.83
CA VAL A 259 21.61 -21.29 -14.37
C VAL A 259 21.37 -19.85 -13.93
N ASP A 260 20.64 -19.06 -14.72
CA ASP A 260 20.28 -17.68 -14.38
C ASP A 260 19.52 -17.61 -13.04
N GLN A 261 18.55 -18.51 -12.83
CA GLN A 261 17.82 -18.61 -11.55
C GLN A 261 18.75 -18.99 -10.38
N ALA A 262 19.67 -19.93 -10.58
CA ALA A 262 20.59 -20.32 -9.51
C ALA A 262 21.53 -19.16 -9.14
N LEU A 263 22.06 -18.44 -10.13
CA LEU A 263 22.90 -17.27 -9.92
C LEU A 263 22.13 -16.11 -9.25
N GLY A 264 20.86 -15.93 -9.59
CA GLY A 264 20.01 -14.89 -9.03
C GLY A 264 19.62 -15.05 -7.56
N ARG A 265 19.82 -16.24 -6.98
CA ARG A 265 19.47 -16.58 -5.59
C ARG A 265 20.64 -16.41 -4.62
N VAL A 266 21.44 -15.35 -4.81
CA VAL A 266 22.48 -14.97 -3.87
C VAL A 266 21.85 -14.78 -2.48
N PRO A 267 22.44 -15.32 -1.39
CA PRO A 267 21.92 -15.08 -0.05
C PRO A 267 21.90 -13.59 0.31
N ASP A 268 20.82 -13.13 0.96
CA ASP A 268 20.67 -11.73 1.40
C ASP A 268 21.70 -11.31 2.47
N GLN A 269 22.17 -12.26 3.27
CA GLN A 269 23.17 -12.00 4.30
C GLN A 269 24.57 -11.90 3.70
N GLU A 270 25.37 -10.98 4.21
CA GLU A 270 26.73 -10.75 3.76
C GLU A 270 27.60 -12.00 3.92
N LEU A 271 28.58 -12.16 3.02
CA LEU A 271 29.40 -13.37 2.93
C LEU A 271 30.20 -13.67 4.21
N ASP A 272 30.62 -12.64 4.94
CA ASP A 272 31.34 -12.76 6.20
C ASP A 272 30.45 -13.17 7.37
N GLU A 273 29.16 -12.84 7.31
CA GLU A 273 28.16 -13.22 8.31
C GLU A 273 27.60 -14.63 8.06
N ALA A 274 27.46 -15.03 6.78
CA ALA A 274 26.70 -16.22 6.37
C ALA A 274 27.45 -17.12 5.37
N LEU A 275 28.75 -17.35 5.58
CA LEU A 275 29.54 -18.23 4.72
C LEU A 275 28.89 -19.63 4.48
N PRO A 276 28.27 -20.33 5.45
CA PRO A 276 27.62 -21.60 5.20
C PRO A 276 26.44 -21.54 4.21
N GLU A 277 25.70 -20.43 4.20
CA GLU A 277 24.57 -20.16 3.29
C GLU A 277 25.09 -19.94 1.87
N HIS A 278 26.11 -19.11 1.71
CA HIS A 278 26.85 -18.92 0.45
C HIS A 278 27.48 -20.26 -0.01
N GLN A 279 27.99 -21.04 0.94
CA GLN A 279 28.30 -22.47 0.91
C GLN A 279 27.31 -23.31 0.07
N LYS A 280 26.05 -23.26 0.50
CA LYS A 280 24.93 -24.02 -0.09
C LYS A 280 24.54 -23.44 -1.44
N TRP A 281 24.50 -22.12 -1.56
CA TRP A 281 24.19 -21.43 -2.80
C TRP A 281 25.19 -21.79 -3.92
N ALA A 282 26.49 -21.76 -3.66
CA ALA A 282 27.53 -22.16 -4.61
C ALA A 282 27.35 -23.62 -5.11
N ARG A 283 26.88 -24.53 -4.25
CA ARG A 283 26.55 -25.91 -4.67
C ARG A 283 25.36 -25.93 -5.63
N SER A 284 24.33 -25.13 -5.36
CA SER A 284 23.16 -25.03 -6.25
C SER A 284 23.52 -24.48 -7.64
N VAL A 285 24.47 -23.55 -7.71
CA VAL A 285 24.97 -23.02 -8.99
C VAL A 285 25.77 -24.09 -9.75
N ASP A 286 26.65 -24.85 -9.08
CA ASP A 286 27.35 -25.99 -9.70
C ASP A 286 26.37 -27.05 -10.25
N GLU A 287 25.29 -27.35 -9.50
CA GLU A 287 24.26 -28.28 -9.94
C GLU A 287 23.49 -27.77 -11.17
N ALA A 288 23.18 -26.48 -11.24
CA ALA A 288 22.55 -25.85 -12.40
C ALA A 288 23.48 -25.91 -13.64
N LEU A 289 24.75 -25.54 -13.47
CA LEU A 289 25.77 -25.65 -14.53
C LEU A 289 26.01 -27.09 -14.97
N ALA A 290 25.87 -28.07 -14.07
CA ALA A 290 25.93 -29.49 -14.43
C ALA A 290 24.78 -29.90 -15.38
N SER A 291 23.61 -29.26 -15.23
CA SER A 291 22.47 -29.45 -16.13
C SER A 291 22.76 -28.87 -17.53
N GLU A 292 23.33 -27.66 -17.58
CA GLU A 292 23.76 -27.04 -18.84
C GLU A 292 24.84 -27.89 -19.53
N GLU A 293 25.86 -28.33 -18.79
CA GLU A 293 26.91 -29.20 -19.31
C GLU A 293 26.34 -30.47 -19.99
N ARG A 294 25.40 -31.17 -19.34
CA ARG A 294 24.76 -32.37 -19.93
C ARG A 294 24.00 -32.05 -21.21
N THR A 295 23.32 -30.91 -21.24
CA THR A 295 22.60 -30.43 -22.44
C THR A 295 23.58 -30.17 -23.58
N LEU A 296 24.69 -29.48 -23.31
CA LEU A 296 25.71 -29.13 -24.30
C LEU A 296 26.45 -30.37 -24.83
N GLN A 297 26.80 -31.32 -23.96
CA GLN A 297 27.45 -32.58 -24.34
C GLN A 297 26.65 -33.32 -25.42
N GLY A 298 25.32 -33.37 -25.29
CA GLY A 298 24.42 -34.03 -26.23
C GLY A 298 24.32 -33.40 -27.62
N VAL A 299 24.89 -32.20 -27.81
CA VAL A 299 24.79 -31.45 -29.08
C VAL A 299 26.14 -31.08 -29.70
N THR A 300 27.27 -31.40 -29.04
CA THR A 300 28.62 -31.07 -29.53
C THR A 300 28.97 -31.66 -30.90
N SER A 301 28.38 -32.80 -31.27
CA SER A 301 28.61 -33.45 -32.57
C SER A 301 27.65 -32.98 -33.68
N ARG A 302 26.68 -32.13 -33.38
CA ARG A 302 25.69 -31.65 -34.36
C ARG A 302 26.32 -30.63 -35.32
N GLN A 303 25.96 -30.70 -36.60
CA GLN A 303 26.36 -29.67 -37.56
C GLN A 303 25.70 -28.33 -37.22
N GLY A 304 26.43 -27.23 -37.39
CA GLY A 304 25.96 -25.88 -37.03
C GLY A 304 26.14 -25.54 -35.55
N THR A 305 25.45 -26.23 -34.65
CA THR A 305 25.45 -25.92 -33.21
C THR A 305 26.67 -26.47 -32.46
N GLY A 306 27.28 -27.54 -32.95
CA GLY A 306 28.36 -28.27 -32.27
C GLY A 306 29.57 -27.42 -31.86
N PRO A 307 30.13 -26.56 -32.75
CA PRO A 307 31.25 -25.70 -32.40
C PRO A 307 30.95 -24.72 -31.26
N ALA A 308 29.80 -24.04 -31.29
CA ALA A 308 29.40 -23.10 -30.24
C ALA A 308 29.10 -23.81 -28.91
N ALA A 309 28.40 -24.96 -28.98
CA ALA A 309 28.15 -25.78 -27.80
C ALA A 309 29.44 -26.33 -27.18
N GLY A 310 30.40 -26.73 -28.00
CA GLY A 310 31.71 -27.20 -27.54
C GLY A 310 32.55 -26.09 -26.89
N ALA A 311 32.44 -24.85 -27.36
CA ALA A 311 33.05 -23.70 -26.71
C ALA A 311 32.42 -23.42 -25.34
N ARG A 312 31.09 -23.31 -25.28
CA ARG A 312 30.35 -23.09 -24.02
C ARG A 312 30.60 -24.22 -23.02
N LEU A 313 30.65 -25.47 -23.47
CA LEU A 313 30.91 -26.62 -22.62
C LEU A 313 32.24 -26.51 -21.86
N ARG A 314 33.30 -26.01 -22.50
CA ARG A 314 34.61 -25.82 -21.84
C ARG A 314 34.56 -24.73 -20.77
N GLU A 315 33.85 -23.64 -21.06
CA GLU A 315 33.63 -22.52 -20.12
C GLU A 315 32.82 -22.98 -18.90
N VAL A 316 31.70 -23.68 -19.14
CA VAL A 316 30.87 -24.27 -18.08
C VAL A 316 31.70 -25.21 -17.22
N ALA A 317 32.50 -26.11 -17.80
CA ALA A 317 33.36 -27.01 -17.04
C ALA A 317 34.40 -26.26 -16.16
N ALA A 318 34.95 -25.15 -16.66
CA ALA A 318 35.87 -24.31 -15.89
C ALA A 318 35.14 -23.58 -14.75
N ALA A 319 33.97 -22.98 -15.02
CA ALA A 319 33.15 -22.30 -14.02
C ALA A 319 32.72 -23.25 -12.89
N ARG A 320 32.26 -24.46 -13.24
CA ARG A 320 31.88 -25.51 -12.28
C ARG A 320 33.00 -25.84 -11.29
N LYS A 321 34.23 -25.96 -11.79
CA LYS A 321 35.40 -26.24 -10.94
C LYS A 321 35.59 -25.15 -9.88
N GLU A 322 35.42 -23.88 -10.25
CA GLU A 322 35.54 -22.77 -9.32
C GLU A 322 34.33 -22.66 -8.37
N TRP A 323 33.11 -22.95 -8.82
CA TRP A 323 31.94 -23.07 -7.92
C TRP A 323 32.09 -24.18 -6.89
N GLN A 324 32.64 -25.34 -7.28
CA GLN A 324 32.96 -26.43 -6.36
C GLN A 324 34.04 -26.04 -5.34
N ARG A 325 34.99 -25.20 -5.75
CA ARG A 325 36.00 -24.63 -4.85
C ARG A 325 35.38 -23.62 -3.88
N ALA A 326 34.50 -22.74 -4.36
CA ALA A 326 33.74 -21.82 -3.53
C ALA A 326 32.92 -22.58 -2.48
N ALA A 327 32.20 -23.63 -2.90
CA ALA A 327 31.41 -24.51 -2.03
C ALA A 327 32.21 -25.20 -0.91
N ARG A 328 33.54 -25.28 -1.02
CA ARG A 328 34.46 -25.90 -0.04
C ARG A 328 35.37 -24.88 0.64
N ALA A 329 35.22 -23.59 0.36
CA ALA A 329 36.08 -22.54 0.88
C ALA A 329 35.94 -22.43 2.41
N ALA A 330 37.08 -22.41 3.11
CA ALA A 330 37.11 -22.29 4.57
C ALA A 330 37.00 -20.84 5.06
N ARG A 331 37.22 -19.86 4.18
CA ARG A 331 37.22 -18.43 4.51
C ARG A 331 36.41 -17.63 3.48
N PRO A 332 35.75 -16.53 3.88
CA PRO A 332 35.04 -15.63 2.97
C PRO A 332 35.90 -15.17 1.78
N GLY A 333 37.15 -14.75 2.03
CA GLY A 333 38.04 -14.33 0.93
C GLY A 333 38.45 -15.44 -0.04
N ASP A 334 38.48 -16.70 0.42
CA ASP A 334 38.71 -17.85 -0.47
C ASP A 334 37.47 -18.16 -1.32
N PHE A 335 36.27 -17.96 -0.74
CA PHE A 335 35.00 -18.07 -1.44
C PHE A 335 34.88 -17.00 -2.53
N GLN A 336 35.09 -15.72 -2.18
CA GLN A 336 34.96 -14.60 -3.12
C GLN A 336 35.85 -14.79 -4.35
N ARG A 337 37.14 -15.12 -4.14
CA ARG A 337 38.06 -15.35 -5.26
C ARG A 337 37.62 -16.49 -6.20
N ALA A 338 37.02 -17.54 -5.64
CA ALA A 338 36.52 -18.65 -6.43
C ALA A 338 35.23 -18.26 -7.17
N TRP A 339 34.34 -17.49 -6.54
CA TRP A 339 33.17 -16.92 -7.19
C TRP A 339 33.57 -16.01 -8.37
N ASP A 340 34.46 -15.03 -8.16
CA ASP A 340 34.93 -14.13 -9.22
C ASP A 340 35.54 -14.91 -10.40
N ALA A 341 36.36 -15.93 -10.10
CA ALA A 341 36.97 -16.79 -11.11
C ALA A 341 35.93 -17.63 -11.87
N ALA A 342 34.86 -18.07 -11.19
CA ALA A 342 33.77 -18.81 -11.82
C ALA A 342 32.98 -17.95 -12.81
N LEU A 343 32.69 -16.69 -12.44
CA LEU A 343 32.03 -15.74 -13.33
C LEU A 343 32.91 -15.37 -14.53
N ALA A 344 34.20 -15.11 -14.28
CA ALA A 344 35.16 -14.77 -15.34
C ALA A 344 35.41 -15.93 -16.33
N ALA A 345 35.07 -17.17 -15.97
CA ALA A 345 35.18 -18.32 -16.86
C ALA A 345 34.08 -18.39 -17.92
N LEU A 346 32.95 -17.68 -17.74
CA LEU A 346 31.82 -17.68 -18.67
C LEU A 346 31.88 -16.47 -19.60
N SER A 347 31.85 -16.71 -20.91
CA SER A 347 31.89 -15.64 -21.91
C SER A 347 30.49 -15.33 -22.45
N VAL A 348 30.14 -14.04 -22.42
CA VAL A 348 28.92 -13.51 -23.04
C VAL A 348 28.95 -13.70 -24.56
N ASP A 349 30.12 -13.55 -25.20
CA ASP A 349 30.26 -13.76 -26.65
C ASP A 349 30.07 -15.23 -27.04
N THR A 350 30.53 -16.15 -26.20
CA THR A 350 30.33 -17.60 -26.42
C THR A 350 28.85 -17.95 -26.27
N GLU A 351 28.16 -17.41 -25.26
CA GLU A 351 26.72 -17.60 -25.12
C GLU A 351 25.95 -17.00 -26.29
N LYS A 352 26.32 -15.79 -26.73
CA LYS A 352 25.75 -15.13 -27.91
C LYS A 352 25.90 -16.00 -29.16
N ALA A 353 27.07 -16.59 -29.39
CA ALA A 353 27.30 -17.51 -30.51
C ALA A 353 26.45 -18.79 -30.39
N LEU A 354 26.34 -19.34 -29.17
CA LEU A 354 25.48 -20.49 -28.89
C LEU A 354 24.01 -20.17 -29.20
N ARG A 355 23.45 -19.10 -28.64
CA ARG A 355 22.07 -18.65 -28.89
C ARG A 355 21.82 -18.41 -30.37
N GLY A 356 22.75 -17.75 -31.06
CA GLY A 356 22.69 -17.53 -32.51
C GLY A 356 22.61 -18.82 -33.32
N SER A 357 23.32 -19.88 -32.91
CA SER A 357 23.25 -21.19 -33.58
C SER A 357 21.88 -21.89 -33.46
N TYR A 358 21.05 -21.48 -32.50
CA TYR A 358 19.66 -21.95 -32.31
C TYR A 358 18.63 -20.96 -32.88
N GLY A 359 19.06 -19.86 -33.51
CA GLY A 359 18.16 -18.79 -33.98
C GLY A 359 17.44 -18.05 -32.85
N LEU A 360 18.03 -18.02 -31.65
CA LEU A 360 17.54 -17.26 -30.50
C LEU A 360 18.10 -15.83 -30.50
N SER A 361 17.57 -14.97 -29.63
CA SER A 361 18.05 -13.60 -29.49
C SER A 361 19.52 -13.55 -29.12
N THR A 362 20.25 -12.69 -29.82
CA THR A 362 21.67 -12.37 -29.58
C THR A 362 21.84 -10.94 -29.04
N ARG A 363 20.75 -10.30 -28.62
CA ARG A 363 20.76 -8.99 -27.96
C ARG A 363 21.22 -9.20 -26.52
N VAL A 364 22.49 -8.94 -26.26
CA VAL A 364 23.07 -9.03 -24.91
C VAL A 364 22.35 -8.00 -24.02
N PRO A 365 21.69 -8.41 -22.94
CA PRO A 365 21.05 -7.51 -22.01
C PRO A 365 22.05 -6.58 -21.29
N GLU A 366 21.58 -5.42 -20.83
CA GLU A 366 22.46 -4.40 -20.23
C GLU A 366 23.23 -4.91 -19.00
N TRP A 367 22.57 -5.66 -18.11
CA TRP A 367 23.20 -6.22 -16.90
C TRP A 367 24.29 -7.28 -17.17
N LEU A 368 24.38 -7.80 -18.39
CA LEU A 368 25.45 -8.70 -18.83
C LEU A 368 26.57 -7.96 -19.57
N ARG A 369 26.42 -6.65 -19.81
CA ARG A 369 27.47 -5.85 -20.44
C ARG A 369 28.53 -5.52 -19.38
N PRO A 370 29.83 -5.55 -19.74
CA PRO A 370 30.86 -5.04 -18.85
C PRO A 370 30.61 -3.56 -18.56
N GLY A 371 30.67 -3.15 -17.30
CA GLY A 371 30.66 -1.75 -16.91
C GLY A 371 31.88 -1.00 -17.46
N PRO A 372 31.90 0.34 -17.40
CA PRO A 372 33.00 1.16 -17.92
C PRO A 372 34.37 0.88 -17.27
N ASP A 373 34.40 0.18 -16.13
CA ASP A 373 35.60 -0.27 -15.42
C ASP A 373 35.93 -1.76 -15.65
N GLY A 374 35.19 -2.45 -16.52
CA GLY A 374 35.34 -3.88 -16.77
C GLY A 374 34.78 -4.78 -15.66
N SER A 375 34.13 -4.21 -14.64
CA SER A 375 33.35 -4.98 -13.67
C SER A 375 31.99 -5.30 -14.29
N GLY A 376 31.62 -6.59 -14.37
CA GLY A 376 30.24 -6.95 -14.66
C GLY A 376 29.38 -6.55 -13.47
N THR A 377 28.26 -5.86 -13.71
CA THR A 377 27.28 -5.61 -12.66
C THR A 377 26.60 -6.95 -12.36
N GLY A 378 27.19 -7.71 -11.42
CA GLY A 378 26.69 -8.99 -10.94
C GLY A 378 25.37 -8.88 -10.16
N SER A 379 24.47 -7.98 -10.53
CA SER A 379 23.07 -8.03 -10.16
C SER A 379 22.33 -8.71 -11.31
N GLY A 380 22.08 -10.02 -11.15
CA GLY A 380 21.25 -10.75 -12.09
C GLY A 380 19.86 -10.14 -12.24
N ARG A 381 19.01 -10.81 -13.02
CA ARG A 381 17.57 -10.51 -13.21
C ARG A 381 16.73 -10.68 -11.91
N GLY A 382 17.33 -10.44 -10.75
CA GLY A 382 16.65 -10.41 -9.47
C GLY A 382 15.56 -9.35 -9.50
N PRO A 383 14.43 -9.60 -8.81
CA PRO A 383 13.35 -8.63 -8.77
C PRO A 383 13.89 -7.28 -8.28
N SER A 384 13.46 -6.18 -8.91
CA SER A 384 13.51 -4.86 -8.30
C SER A 384 12.82 -5.00 -6.94
N SER A 385 13.61 -4.91 -5.87
CA SER A 385 13.25 -5.46 -4.56
C SER A 385 12.19 -4.66 -3.78
N GLU A 386 11.43 -3.82 -4.46
CA GLU A 386 10.32 -3.07 -3.91
C GLU A 386 9.04 -3.88 -4.11
N SER A 387 8.64 -4.55 -3.04
CA SER A 387 7.36 -5.24 -2.93
C SER A 387 6.20 -4.25 -3.02
N VAL A 388 5.13 -4.66 -3.71
CA VAL A 388 3.79 -4.04 -3.61
C VAL A 388 2.90 -4.87 -2.72
#